data_AF-W4PIS8-F1
#
_entry.id   AF-W4PIS8-F1
#
_cell.length_a   1.000
_cell.length_b   1.000
_cell.length_c   1.000
_cell.angle_alpha   90.00
_cell.angle_beta   90.00
_cell.angle_gamma   90.00
#
_symmetry.space_group_name_H-M   'P 1'
#
loop_
_entity.id
_entity.type
_entity.pdbx_description
1 polymer ?
#
loop_
_entity_poly.entity_id
_entity_poly.type
_entity_poly.pdbx_seq_one_letter_code
_entity_poly.pdbx_strand_id
1 'polypeptide(L)'
;MALKNEQYPEIDTRNWKYSFVVNKNDKQLYTVMYNGQLVRINPKTRRTEVLLKSIGVHGGGDTYISFSPIETNKLFICLADKHEIWTVDIDQLEDKDINEYHGEPYAGKACWEGIVAGKGWEDGLLKNAKFKYPRQICFTKDGKLYIADSGNCCIRTIDTTLPQDKATVTTAIGIPGSKGHQDGGPDIAKFNFPFGVAVSQDGQTVYVADTYNRVIRKLSIE
;
A
#
# COMPACT_ATOMS: atom_id res chain seq x y z
N MET A 1 20.49 -9.64 8.16
CA MET A 1 20.53 -10.51 9.36
C MET A 1 20.22 -9.63 10.56
N ALA A 2 19.00 -9.71 11.10
CA ALA A 2 18.58 -8.97 12.29
C ALA A 2 18.99 -9.75 13.55
N LEU A 3 19.42 -9.04 14.59
CA LEU A 3 19.85 -9.66 15.85
C LEU A 3 18.61 -9.96 16.73
N LYS A 4 18.48 -11.21 17.19
CA LYS A 4 17.41 -11.65 18.12
C LYS A 4 17.53 -10.94 19.48
N ASN A 5 16.40 -10.65 20.11
CA ASN A 5 16.32 -10.25 21.51
C ASN A 5 15.29 -11.14 22.22
N GLU A 6 15.65 -11.73 23.37
CA GLU A 6 14.82 -12.64 24.15
C GLU A 6 13.62 -11.94 24.83
N GLN A 7 13.61 -10.61 24.82
CA GLN A 7 12.60 -9.77 25.49
C GLN A 7 11.37 -9.46 24.64
N TYR A 8 11.31 -9.91 23.37
CA TYR A 8 10.25 -9.55 22.42
C TYR A 8 9.71 -10.78 21.66
N PRO A 9 8.44 -10.76 21.21
CA PRO A 9 7.84 -11.84 20.44
C PRO A 9 8.72 -12.24 19.25
N GLU A 10 8.97 -13.54 19.07
CA GLU A 10 9.92 -13.98 18.05
C GLU A 10 9.48 -13.56 16.63
N ILE A 11 10.43 -12.97 15.90
CA ILE A 11 10.38 -12.70 14.46
C ILE A 11 10.36 -14.03 13.74
N ASP A 12 9.44 -14.21 12.79
CA ASP A 12 9.44 -15.39 11.94
C ASP A 12 10.65 -15.35 10.98
N THR A 13 11.65 -16.19 11.26
CA THR A 13 12.92 -16.23 10.51
C THR A 13 12.81 -16.89 9.14
N ARG A 14 11.68 -17.53 8.82
CA ARG A 14 11.38 -18.07 7.48
C ARG A 14 10.55 -17.11 6.64
N ASN A 15 10.30 -15.92 7.16
CA ASN A 15 9.52 -14.87 6.53
C ASN A 15 10.42 -13.98 5.64
N TRP A 16 9.82 -13.27 4.69
CA TRP A 16 10.53 -12.31 3.83
C TRP A 16 9.73 -11.01 3.72
N LYS A 17 10.28 -10.01 3.05
CA LYS A 17 9.66 -8.68 2.94
C LYS A 17 9.77 -8.14 1.51
N TYR A 18 8.78 -7.36 1.10
CA TYR A 18 8.70 -6.75 -0.23
C TYR A 18 9.10 -5.28 -0.22
N SER A 19 8.57 -4.51 0.72
CA SER A 19 8.80 -3.07 0.83
C SER A 19 9.38 -2.69 2.19
N PHE A 20 9.92 -1.48 2.30
CA PHE A 20 10.30 -0.86 3.57
C PHE A 20 10.07 0.64 3.45
N VAL A 21 9.75 1.29 4.56
CA VAL A 21 9.59 2.74 4.63
C VAL A 21 10.26 3.28 5.88
N VAL A 22 10.82 4.48 5.79
CA VAL A 22 11.35 5.20 6.95
C VAL A 22 10.22 6.06 7.52
N ASN A 23 9.94 5.94 8.81
CA ASN A 23 9.11 6.91 9.50
C ASN A 23 9.94 8.18 9.73
N LYS A 24 9.42 9.33 9.30
CA LYS A 24 10.11 10.62 9.43
C LYS A 24 10.17 11.12 10.87
N ASN A 25 9.28 10.68 11.75
CA ASN A 25 9.21 11.14 13.13
C ASN A 25 10.27 10.46 14.00
N ASP A 26 10.27 9.13 14.06
CA ASP A 26 11.16 8.35 14.93
C ASP A 26 12.45 7.86 14.25
N LYS A 27 12.58 8.08 12.93
CA LYS A 27 13.71 7.66 12.08
C LYS A 27 13.94 6.16 12.04
N GLN A 28 12.94 5.35 12.39
CA GLN A 28 13.01 3.89 12.29
C GLN A 28 12.56 3.39 10.92
N LEU A 29 12.99 2.19 10.56
CA LEU A 29 12.53 1.47 9.37
C LEU A 29 11.33 0.60 9.73
N TYR A 30 10.32 0.60 8.87
CA TYR A 30 9.12 -0.22 9.01
C TYR A 30 8.99 -1.15 7.81
N THR A 31 8.49 -2.36 8.05
CA THR A 31 8.07 -3.28 7.00
C THR A 31 6.95 -4.17 7.52
N VAL A 32 6.08 -4.60 6.61
CA VAL A 32 5.17 -5.73 6.85
C VAL A 32 5.76 -6.93 6.12
N MET A 33 6.06 -8.01 6.84
CA MET A 33 6.61 -9.22 6.26
C MET A 33 5.53 -10.04 5.57
N TYR A 34 5.92 -11.00 4.72
CA TYR A 34 5.01 -11.80 3.90
C TYR A 34 3.91 -12.45 4.73
N ASN A 35 4.21 -13.06 5.88
CA ASN A 35 3.19 -13.64 6.77
C ASN A 35 2.37 -12.61 7.57
N GLY A 36 2.44 -11.32 7.26
CA GLY A 36 1.62 -10.25 7.84
C GLY A 36 2.22 -9.52 9.04
N GLN A 37 3.37 -9.95 9.57
CA GLN A 37 4.00 -9.31 10.74
C GLN A 37 4.44 -7.87 10.43
N LEU A 38 3.91 -6.89 11.15
CA LEU A 38 4.43 -5.52 11.15
C LEU A 38 5.63 -5.44 12.08
N VAL A 39 6.77 -5.00 11.55
CA VAL A 39 8.01 -4.89 12.32
C VAL A 39 8.64 -3.51 12.18
N ARG A 40 9.28 -3.09 13.27
CA ARG A 40 10.10 -1.89 13.38
C ARG A 40 11.56 -2.28 13.51
N ILE A 41 12.43 -1.64 12.75
CA ILE A 41 13.86 -1.93 12.68
C ILE A 41 14.62 -0.66 12.95
N ASN A 42 15.51 -0.70 13.95
CA ASN A 42 16.41 0.39 14.21
C ASN A 42 17.59 0.36 13.22
N PRO A 43 17.74 1.37 12.35
CA PRO A 43 18.77 1.33 11.31
C PRO A 43 20.20 1.41 11.86
N LYS A 44 20.38 1.96 13.08
CA LYS A 44 21.70 2.09 13.72
C LYS A 44 22.11 0.81 14.42
N THR A 45 21.22 0.23 15.22
CA THR A 45 21.52 -0.97 16.03
C THR A 45 21.19 -2.28 15.35
N ARG A 46 20.42 -2.23 14.24
CA ARG A 46 19.90 -3.40 13.51
C ARG A 46 19.00 -4.31 14.36
N ARG A 47 18.50 -3.80 15.48
CA ARG A 47 17.50 -4.46 16.31
C ARG A 47 16.14 -4.36 15.63
N THR A 48 15.39 -5.45 15.69
CA THR A 48 14.04 -5.56 15.14
C THR A 48 13.06 -5.89 16.25
N GLU A 49 11.91 -5.25 16.20
CA GLU A 49 10.79 -5.41 17.12
C GLU A 49 9.54 -5.77 16.31
N VAL A 50 8.79 -6.76 16.78
CA VAL A 50 7.48 -7.09 16.20
C VAL A 50 6.44 -6.20 16.87
N LEU A 51 5.75 -5.39 16.06
CA LEU A 51 4.71 -4.48 16.54
C LEU A 51 3.32 -5.11 16.46
N LEU A 52 3.05 -5.92 15.43
CA LEU A 52 1.81 -6.70 15.26
C LEU A 52 2.14 -8.05 14.63
N LYS A 53 1.45 -9.12 15.04
CA LYS A 53 1.67 -10.47 14.48
C LYS A 53 1.04 -10.66 13.10
N SER A 54 -0.02 -9.93 12.78
CA SER A 54 -0.67 -9.97 11.47
C SER A 54 -1.34 -8.64 11.16
N ILE A 55 -1.17 -8.14 9.93
CA ILE A 55 -1.96 -7.06 9.35
C ILE A 55 -3.07 -7.66 8.50
N GLY A 56 -4.27 -7.12 8.67
CA GLY A 56 -5.48 -7.65 8.05
C GLY A 56 -5.84 -9.05 8.54
N VAL A 57 -6.97 -9.56 8.03
CA VAL A 57 -7.59 -10.80 8.50
C VAL A 57 -7.50 -11.97 7.50
N HIS A 58 -7.04 -11.71 6.28
CA HIS A 58 -6.97 -12.70 5.19
C HIS A 58 -5.57 -13.32 4.99
N GLY A 59 -4.71 -13.18 6.00
CA GLY A 59 -3.35 -13.71 6.05
C GLY A 59 -2.34 -12.92 5.21
N GLY A 60 -1.14 -13.47 5.11
CA GLY A 60 0.01 -12.86 4.46
C GLY A 60 -0.06 -12.68 2.94
N GLY A 61 0.85 -11.88 2.39
CA GLY A 61 1.01 -11.64 0.94
C GLY A 61 2.09 -10.60 0.62
N ASP A 62 2.22 -10.25 -0.66
CA ASP A 62 3.03 -9.12 -1.13
C ASP A 62 2.54 -7.81 -0.49
N THR A 63 3.44 -7.06 0.15
CA THR A 63 3.12 -5.82 0.88
C THR A 63 3.83 -4.59 0.32
N TYR A 64 3.08 -3.51 0.16
CA TYR A 64 3.60 -2.20 -0.21
C TYR A 64 3.08 -1.16 0.76
N ILE A 65 3.99 -0.40 1.36
CA ILE A 65 3.66 0.46 2.49
C ILE A 65 4.16 1.88 2.28
N SER A 66 3.43 2.85 2.83
CA SER A 66 3.85 4.26 2.86
C SER A 66 3.24 4.95 4.07
N PHE A 67 4.01 5.79 4.76
CA PHE A 67 3.45 6.71 5.75
C PHE A 67 2.67 7.82 5.05
N SER A 68 1.57 8.24 5.67
CA SER A 68 0.83 9.43 5.25
C SER A 68 1.68 10.68 5.51
N PRO A 69 1.71 11.65 4.57
CA PRO A 69 2.39 12.93 4.79
C PRO A 69 1.60 13.91 5.66
N ILE A 70 0.29 13.71 5.78
CA ILE A 70 -0.64 14.58 6.54
C ILE A 70 -1.00 14.01 7.92
N GLU A 71 -0.88 12.69 8.09
CA GLU A 71 -1.01 11.97 9.37
C GLU A 71 0.29 11.19 9.58
N THR A 72 1.35 11.87 10.03
CA THR A 72 2.75 11.41 9.86
C THR A 72 3.13 10.05 10.48
N ASN A 73 2.39 9.57 11.49
CA ASN A 73 2.56 8.23 12.08
C ASN A 73 1.54 7.19 11.59
N LYS A 74 0.66 7.56 10.65
CA LYS A 74 -0.29 6.64 10.04
C LYS A 74 0.34 5.93 8.84
N LEU A 75 0.54 4.63 8.99
CA LEU A 75 1.10 3.75 7.97
C LEU A 75 -0.03 3.18 7.11
N PHE A 76 0.03 3.40 5.80
CA PHE A 76 -0.82 2.74 4.82
C PHE A 76 -0.13 1.47 4.32
N ILE A 77 -0.90 0.39 4.21
CA ILE A 77 -0.42 -0.95 3.91
C ILE A 77 -1.29 -1.55 2.83
N CYS A 78 -0.76 -1.66 1.62
CA CYS A 78 -1.39 -2.35 0.52
C CYS A 78 -1.01 -3.83 0.54
N LEU A 79 -2.01 -4.71 0.61
CA LEU A 79 -1.90 -6.17 0.57
C LEU A 79 -2.29 -6.66 -0.83
N ALA A 80 -1.30 -6.89 -1.68
CA ALA A 80 -1.55 -7.10 -3.11
C ALA A 80 -2.39 -8.36 -3.38
N ASP A 81 -2.03 -9.47 -2.74
CA ASP A 81 -2.70 -10.75 -2.92
C ASP A 81 -4.10 -10.80 -2.29
N LYS A 82 -4.42 -9.83 -1.44
CA LYS A 82 -5.73 -9.71 -0.76
C LYS A 82 -6.64 -8.67 -1.40
N HIS A 83 -6.09 -7.78 -2.21
CA HIS A 83 -6.83 -6.73 -2.91
C HIS A 83 -7.37 -5.65 -1.95
N GLU A 84 -6.54 -5.33 -0.96
CA GLU A 84 -6.92 -4.53 0.22
C GLU A 84 -5.86 -3.47 0.52
N ILE A 85 -6.32 -2.39 1.15
CA ILE A 85 -5.48 -1.39 1.78
C ILE A 85 -5.95 -1.26 3.24
N TRP A 86 -5.00 -1.37 4.15
CA TRP A 86 -5.18 -1.22 5.59
C TRP A 86 -4.36 -0.05 6.11
N THR A 87 -4.69 0.45 7.29
CA THR A 87 -3.92 1.48 7.99
C THR A 87 -3.60 1.08 9.41
N VAL A 88 -2.45 1.52 9.91
CA VAL A 88 -2.08 1.43 11.32
C VAL A 88 -1.59 2.79 11.78
N ASP A 89 -2.16 3.31 12.87
CA ASP A 89 -1.57 4.46 13.57
C ASP A 89 -0.54 3.94 14.58
N ILE A 90 0.74 4.26 14.33
CA ILE A 90 1.85 3.77 15.16
C ILE A 90 1.76 4.31 16.59
N ASP A 91 1.20 5.50 16.81
CA ASP A 91 1.10 6.09 18.15
C ASP A 91 0.04 5.40 19.02
N GLN A 92 -0.87 4.63 18.41
CA GLN A 92 -1.99 3.99 19.10
C GLN A 92 -1.76 2.49 19.33
N LEU A 93 -0.52 2.01 19.22
CA LEU A 93 -0.19 0.59 19.37
C LEU A 93 0.07 0.14 20.80
N GLU A 94 0.38 1.05 21.73
CA GLU A 94 0.82 0.69 23.10
C GLU A 94 -0.24 -0.14 23.86
N ASP A 95 -1.52 0.19 23.69
CA ASP A 95 -2.64 -0.49 24.35
C ASP A 95 -3.25 -1.64 23.52
N LYS A 96 -2.66 -1.99 22.37
CA LYS A 96 -3.20 -3.01 21.46
C LYS A 96 -2.58 -4.38 21.74
N ASP A 97 -3.41 -5.41 21.81
CA ASP A 97 -2.89 -6.78 21.82
C ASP A 97 -2.26 -7.11 20.47
N ILE A 98 -0.99 -7.50 20.50
CA ILE A 98 -0.18 -7.80 19.32
C ILE A 98 -0.74 -8.95 18.46
N ASN A 99 -1.57 -9.83 19.04
CA ASN A 99 -2.17 -10.99 18.38
C ASN A 99 -3.58 -10.71 17.87
N GLU A 100 -4.32 -9.79 18.51
CA GLU A 100 -5.72 -9.51 18.19
C GLU A 100 -5.91 -8.27 17.30
N TYR A 101 -5.00 -7.29 17.40
CA TYR A 101 -5.07 -6.08 16.59
C TYR A 101 -4.42 -6.28 15.22
N HIS A 102 -5.17 -5.98 14.16
CA HIS A 102 -4.75 -6.21 12.77
C HIS A 102 -4.61 -4.93 11.93
N GLY A 103 -4.72 -3.77 12.57
CA GLY A 103 -4.91 -2.48 11.90
C GLY A 103 -6.38 -2.22 11.55
N GLU A 104 -6.62 -1.11 10.88
CA GLU A 104 -7.95 -0.71 10.42
C GLU A 104 -8.09 -0.92 8.90
N PRO A 105 -9.21 -1.50 8.43
CA PRO A 105 -9.48 -1.58 7.00
C PRO A 105 -9.67 -0.17 6.43
N TYR A 106 -8.96 0.15 5.35
CA TYR A 106 -9.01 1.49 4.75
C TYR A 106 -9.75 1.52 3.42
N ALA A 107 -9.34 0.70 2.45
CA ALA A 107 -9.99 0.65 1.13
C ALA A 107 -9.91 -0.73 0.49
N GLY A 108 -10.90 -1.04 -0.34
CA GLY A 108 -11.01 -2.32 -1.02
C GLY A 108 -12.13 -3.16 -0.40
N LYS A 109 -13.13 -3.48 -1.21
CA LYS A 109 -14.28 -4.31 -0.84
C LYS A 109 -13.90 -5.64 -0.18
N ALA A 110 -12.70 -6.14 -0.48
CA ALA A 110 -12.16 -7.35 0.12
C ALA A 110 -12.03 -7.25 1.65
N CYS A 111 -11.74 -6.08 2.21
CA CYS A 111 -11.64 -5.90 3.67
C CYS A 111 -12.94 -6.25 4.42
N TRP A 112 -14.09 -6.09 3.76
CA TRP A 112 -15.41 -6.26 4.38
C TRP A 112 -16.19 -7.47 3.86
N GLU A 113 -16.03 -7.82 2.58
CA GLU A 113 -16.79 -8.89 1.93
C GLU A 113 -15.90 -10.06 1.46
N GLY A 114 -14.61 -10.02 1.80
CA GLY A 114 -13.64 -11.09 1.52
C GLY A 114 -12.94 -10.98 0.18
N ILE A 115 -11.76 -11.61 0.09
CA ILE A 115 -10.81 -11.48 -1.04
C ILE A 115 -11.44 -11.79 -2.42
N VAL A 116 -12.39 -12.73 -2.49
CA VAL A 116 -13.04 -13.11 -3.74
C VAL A 116 -13.97 -11.99 -4.23
N ALA A 117 -14.74 -11.39 -3.32
CA ALA A 117 -15.67 -10.31 -3.64
C ALA A 117 -14.96 -9.00 -3.98
N GLY A 118 -13.80 -8.73 -3.36
CA GLY A 118 -13.02 -7.52 -3.63
C GLY A 118 -12.07 -7.60 -4.82
N LYS A 119 -11.86 -8.79 -5.41
CA LYS A 119 -11.02 -8.97 -6.59
C LYS A 119 -11.71 -8.44 -7.84
N GLY A 120 -11.10 -7.46 -8.49
CA GLY A 120 -11.57 -6.93 -9.77
C GLY A 120 -11.36 -5.43 -9.87
N TRP A 121 -12.11 -4.78 -10.75
CA TRP A 121 -12.10 -3.34 -10.89
C TRP A 121 -13.49 -2.77 -10.61
N GLU A 122 -13.53 -1.77 -9.72
CA GLU A 122 -14.70 -0.94 -9.44
C GLU A 122 -14.20 0.33 -8.75
N ASP A 123 -14.54 1.50 -9.29
CA ASP A 123 -14.37 2.79 -8.61
C ASP A 123 -15.53 3.02 -7.63
N GLY A 124 -15.36 3.94 -6.67
CA GLY A 124 -16.42 4.31 -5.73
C GLY A 124 -15.90 4.53 -4.31
N LEU A 125 -16.81 4.56 -3.34
CA LEU A 125 -16.46 4.68 -1.91
C LEU A 125 -15.42 3.64 -1.50
N LEU A 126 -14.56 3.98 -0.54
CA LEU A 126 -13.45 3.12 -0.12
C LEU A 126 -13.85 1.66 0.13
N LYS A 127 -15.01 1.45 0.77
CA LYS A 127 -15.57 0.12 1.09
C LYS A 127 -16.18 -0.65 -0.09
N ASN A 128 -16.51 0.03 -1.17
CA ASN A 128 -17.15 -0.57 -2.35
C ASN A 128 -16.14 -0.84 -3.47
N ALA A 129 -15.08 -0.04 -3.56
CA ALA A 129 -14.08 -0.13 -4.61
C ALA A 129 -13.39 -1.51 -4.64
N LYS A 130 -13.08 -2.01 -5.84
CA LYS A 130 -12.35 -3.27 -6.03
C LYS A 130 -10.96 -3.02 -6.57
N PHE A 131 -10.02 -3.87 -6.17
CA PHE A 131 -8.65 -3.89 -6.68
C PHE A 131 -8.32 -5.28 -7.21
N LYS A 132 -7.26 -5.38 -8.03
CA LYS A 132 -6.76 -6.66 -8.50
C LYS A 132 -5.24 -6.63 -8.51
N TYR A 133 -4.65 -7.24 -7.49
CA TYR A 133 -3.20 -7.16 -7.22
C TYR A 133 -2.68 -5.72 -7.16
N PRO A 134 -3.25 -4.86 -6.28
CA PRO A 134 -2.70 -3.53 -6.06
C PRO A 134 -1.29 -3.64 -5.47
N ARG A 135 -0.33 -2.91 -6.01
CA ARG A 135 1.09 -3.00 -5.63
C ARG A 135 1.57 -1.71 -4.99
N GLN A 136 2.60 -1.07 -5.54
CA GLN A 136 3.19 0.10 -4.93
C GLN A 136 2.15 1.19 -4.71
N ILE A 137 2.24 1.82 -3.54
CA ILE A 137 1.48 3.00 -3.19
C ILE A 137 2.45 4.15 -2.93
N CYS A 138 2.07 5.37 -3.31
CA CYS A 138 2.90 6.55 -3.10
C CYS A 138 2.02 7.78 -2.91
N PHE A 139 2.38 8.61 -1.92
CA PHE A 139 1.68 9.85 -1.64
C PHE A 139 2.30 11.04 -2.37
N THR A 140 1.45 11.94 -2.86
CA THR A 140 1.81 13.36 -3.02
C THR A 140 1.87 14.02 -1.64
N LYS A 141 2.55 15.17 -1.52
CA LYS A 141 2.73 15.87 -0.22
C LYS A 141 1.43 16.35 0.41
N ASP A 142 0.43 16.68 -0.41
CA ASP A 142 -0.90 17.13 -0.01
C ASP A 142 -1.85 15.98 0.39
N GLY A 143 -1.39 14.72 0.35
CA GLY A 143 -2.15 13.59 0.86
C GLY A 143 -2.96 12.83 -0.18
N LYS A 144 -2.70 13.01 -1.48
CA LYS A 144 -3.26 12.15 -2.51
C LYS A 144 -2.43 10.86 -2.63
N LEU A 145 -3.09 9.72 -2.53
CA LEU A 145 -2.47 8.40 -2.63
C LEU A 145 -2.64 7.83 -4.02
N TYR A 146 -1.53 7.55 -4.72
CA TYR A 146 -1.51 6.84 -5.99
C TYR A 146 -1.21 5.36 -5.75
N ILE A 147 -1.92 4.48 -6.45
CA ILE A 147 -1.81 3.02 -6.32
C ILE A 147 -1.62 2.40 -7.71
N ALA A 148 -0.60 1.56 -7.86
CA ALA A 148 -0.45 0.72 -9.05
C ALA A 148 -1.38 -0.50 -8.95
N ASP A 149 -2.54 -0.48 -9.61
CA ASP A 149 -3.51 -1.58 -9.59
C ASP A 149 -3.20 -2.58 -10.71
N SER A 150 -2.14 -3.36 -10.50
CA SER A 150 -1.42 -4.08 -11.55
C SER A 150 -2.30 -5.00 -12.38
N GLY A 151 -3.14 -5.79 -11.72
CA GLY A 151 -4.03 -6.74 -12.38
C GLY A 151 -5.22 -6.10 -13.09
N ASN A 152 -5.51 -4.84 -12.80
CA ASN A 152 -6.45 -4.02 -13.54
C ASN A 152 -5.78 -3.18 -14.64
N CYS A 153 -4.44 -3.14 -14.71
CA CYS A 153 -3.70 -2.40 -15.74
C CYS A 153 -3.96 -0.88 -15.71
N CYS A 154 -4.16 -0.31 -14.52
CA CYS A 154 -4.40 1.11 -14.34
C CYS A 154 -3.73 1.65 -13.06
N ILE A 155 -3.65 2.97 -12.95
CA ILE A 155 -3.24 3.68 -11.74
C ILE A 155 -4.49 4.23 -11.08
N ARG A 156 -4.68 3.90 -9.80
CA ARG A 156 -5.80 4.36 -8.98
C ARG A 156 -5.34 5.51 -8.09
N THR A 157 -6.29 6.33 -7.64
CA THR A 157 -6.02 7.41 -6.70
C THR A 157 -7.07 7.48 -5.60
N ILE A 158 -6.65 7.94 -4.41
CA ILE A 158 -7.51 8.27 -3.28
C ILE A 158 -7.07 9.64 -2.73
N ASP A 159 -8.01 10.56 -2.51
CA ASP A 159 -7.76 11.77 -1.71
C ASP A 159 -7.94 11.43 -0.23
N THR A 160 -6.83 11.37 0.52
CA THR A 160 -6.86 10.97 1.94
C THR A 160 -7.13 12.13 2.89
N THR A 161 -7.27 13.36 2.37
CA THR A 161 -7.70 14.53 3.16
C THR A 161 -9.20 14.49 3.45
N LEU A 162 -9.96 13.72 2.66
CA LEU A 162 -11.39 13.55 2.84
C LEU A 162 -11.69 12.54 3.95
N PRO A 163 -12.78 12.75 4.72
CA PRO A 163 -13.29 11.73 5.64
C PRO A 163 -13.51 10.38 4.94
N GLN A 164 -13.19 9.27 5.61
CA GLN A 164 -13.24 7.93 4.99
C GLN A 164 -14.62 7.54 4.45
N ASP A 165 -15.70 8.04 5.04
CA ASP A 165 -17.08 7.82 4.60
C ASP A 165 -17.44 8.59 3.32
N LYS A 166 -16.59 9.55 2.91
CA LYS A 166 -16.74 10.38 1.71
C LYS A 166 -15.65 10.15 0.68
N ALA A 167 -14.47 9.70 1.11
CA ALA A 167 -13.35 9.40 0.22
C ALA A 167 -13.72 8.29 -0.77
N THR A 168 -13.17 8.40 -1.98
CA THR A 168 -13.41 7.43 -3.06
C THR A 168 -12.10 6.97 -3.66
N VAL A 169 -12.11 5.74 -4.18
CA VAL A 169 -11.10 5.24 -5.10
C VAL A 169 -11.57 5.58 -6.52
N THR A 170 -10.72 6.26 -7.28
CA THR A 170 -10.97 6.56 -8.69
C THR A 170 -9.82 6.07 -9.57
N THR A 171 -10.10 5.83 -10.85
CA THR A 171 -9.09 5.50 -11.85
C THR A 171 -8.46 6.80 -12.37
N ALA A 172 -7.19 7.04 -12.04
CA ALA A 172 -6.48 8.24 -12.48
C ALA A 172 -6.06 8.17 -13.95
N ILE A 173 -5.55 7.01 -14.38
CA ILE A 173 -5.16 6.76 -15.77
C ILE A 173 -5.06 5.25 -16.05
N GLY A 174 -5.31 4.87 -17.30
CA GLY A 174 -5.26 3.49 -17.77
C GLY A 174 -6.65 2.88 -17.89
N ILE A 175 -6.88 2.11 -18.95
CA ILE A 175 -8.18 1.43 -19.18
C ILE A 175 -8.21 0.09 -18.42
N PRO A 176 -9.08 -0.08 -17.41
CA PRO A 176 -9.17 -1.29 -16.62
C PRO A 176 -9.40 -2.55 -17.46
N GLY A 177 -8.59 -3.58 -17.23
CA GLY A 177 -8.68 -4.86 -17.96
C GLY A 177 -8.13 -4.81 -19.40
N SER A 178 -7.73 -3.65 -19.91
CA SER A 178 -7.18 -3.49 -21.26
C SER A 178 -5.65 -3.35 -21.21
N LYS A 179 -4.97 -4.49 -21.04
CA LYS A 179 -3.50 -4.50 -21.06
C LYS A 179 -2.96 -4.05 -22.41
N GLY A 180 -1.89 -3.27 -22.42
CA GLY A 180 -1.22 -2.84 -23.65
C GLY A 180 -0.20 -1.74 -23.40
N HIS A 181 0.42 -1.25 -24.47
CA HIS A 181 1.36 -0.13 -24.44
C HIS A 181 0.82 0.99 -25.34
N GLN A 182 0.20 1.99 -24.73
CA GLN A 182 -0.36 3.13 -25.45
C GLN A 182 -0.27 4.36 -24.55
N ASP A 183 0.37 5.42 -25.06
CA ASP A 183 0.35 6.75 -24.43
C ASP A 183 -0.94 7.51 -24.76
N GLY A 184 -1.20 8.57 -24.01
CA GLY A 184 -2.34 9.45 -24.18
C GLY A 184 -3.03 9.80 -22.86
N GLY A 185 -4.20 10.42 -22.95
CA GLY A 185 -5.01 10.76 -21.79
C GLY A 185 -5.69 9.55 -21.12
N PRO A 186 -6.44 9.78 -20.03
CA PRO A 186 -7.13 8.74 -19.26
C PRO A 186 -7.97 7.77 -20.09
N ASP A 187 -8.58 8.26 -21.17
CA ASP A 187 -9.51 7.47 -22.01
C ASP A 187 -8.84 6.50 -22.97
N ILE A 188 -7.52 6.62 -23.21
CA ILE A 188 -6.81 5.81 -24.22
C ILE A 188 -5.50 5.19 -23.71
N ALA A 189 -4.93 5.71 -22.62
CA ALA A 189 -3.70 5.19 -22.07
C ALA A 189 -3.87 3.72 -21.66
N LYS A 190 -2.86 2.89 -21.99
CA LYS A 190 -2.81 1.48 -21.59
C LYS A 190 -1.50 1.19 -20.90
N PHE A 191 -1.60 0.37 -19.86
CA PHE A 191 -0.48 -0.22 -19.14
C PHE A 191 -0.54 -1.73 -19.25
N ASN A 192 0.55 -2.40 -18.91
CA ASN A 192 0.63 -3.84 -18.82
C ASN A 192 1.30 -4.21 -17.50
N PHE A 193 0.45 -4.48 -16.51
CA PHE A 193 0.86 -4.93 -15.17
C PHE A 193 1.83 -3.95 -14.48
N PRO A 194 1.45 -2.66 -14.30
CA PRO A 194 2.31 -1.66 -13.68
C PRO A 194 2.57 -2.00 -12.21
N PHE A 195 3.84 -2.01 -11.77
CA PHE A 195 4.18 -2.40 -10.39
C PHE A 195 4.50 -1.21 -9.49
N GLY A 196 5.22 -0.25 -10.05
CA GLY A 196 5.76 0.87 -9.30
C GLY A 196 5.06 2.17 -9.62
N VAL A 197 4.85 2.98 -8.60
CA VAL A 197 4.46 4.40 -8.71
C VAL A 197 5.37 5.23 -7.83
N ALA A 198 5.86 6.35 -8.35
CA ALA A 198 6.64 7.32 -7.60
C ALA A 198 6.20 8.73 -7.99
N VAL A 199 5.97 9.59 -6.99
CA VAL A 199 5.58 10.97 -7.21
C VAL A 199 6.83 11.87 -7.16
N SER A 200 6.92 12.84 -8.07
CA SER A 200 7.96 13.86 -8.06
C SER A 200 7.85 14.76 -6.83
N GLN A 201 8.97 15.40 -6.45
CA GLN A 201 9.02 16.21 -5.22
C GLN A 201 8.06 17.42 -5.24
N ASP A 202 7.74 17.94 -6.43
CA ASP A 202 6.78 19.02 -6.64
C ASP A 202 5.32 18.53 -6.69
N GLY A 203 5.08 17.21 -6.68
CA GLY A 203 3.75 16.61 -6.77
C GLY A 203 3.12 16.62 -8.16
N GLN A 204 3.80 17.14 -9.19
CA GLN A 204 3.23 17.35 -10.52
C GLN A 204 3.37 16.15 -11.46
N THR A 205 4.14 15.14 -11.09
CA THR A 205 4.43 14.00 -11.96
C THR A 205 4.38 12.69 -11.18
N VAL A 206 3.70 11.70 -11.75
CA VAL A 206 3.80 10.29 -11.33
C VAL A 206 4.62 9.53 -12.36
N TYR A 207 5.68 8.88 -11.91
CA TYR A 207 6.41 7.89 -12.68
C TYR A 207 5.84 6.52 -12.41
N VAL A 208 5.60 5.75 -13.47
CA VAL A 208 5.01 4.42 -13.41
C VAL A 208 6.00 3.41 -13.99
N ALA A 209 6.34 2.39 -13.22
CA ALA A 209 7.06 1.22 -13.74
C ALA A 209 6.04 0.27 -14.41
N ASP A 210 5.91 0.39 -15.72
CA ASP A 210 5.00 -0.40 -16.55
C ASP A 210 5.64 -1.75 -16.91
N THR A 211 5.71 -2.61 -15.89
CA THR A 211 6.64 -3.74 -15.80
C THR A 211 6.65 -4.65 -17.01
N TYR A 212 5.48 -5.08 -17.50
CA TYR A 212 5.43 -6.03 -18.62
C TYR A 212 5.52 -5.35 -19.99
N ASN A 213 5.42 -4.03 -20.06
CA ASN A 213 5.86 -3.27 -21.23
C ASN A 213 7.35 -2.92 -21.18
N ARG A 214 8.03 -3.15 -20.04
CA ARG A 214 9.48 -2.94 -19.84
C ARG A 214 9.90 -1.47 -20.00
N VAL A 215 9.03 -0.55 -19.60
CA VAL A 215 9.25 0.90 -19.72
C VAL A 215 8.89 1.62 -18.43
N ILE A 216 9.48 2.80 -18.24
CA ILE A 216 9.02 3.79 -17.26
C ILE A 216 8.13 4.78 -18.00
N ARG A 217 6.92 4.99 -17.50
CA ARG A 217 5.94 5.93 -18.07
C ARG A 217 5.84 7.14 -17.15
N LYS A 218 5.46 8.28 -17.72
CA LYS A 218 5.24 9.53 -16.99
C LYS A 218 3.77 9.95 -17.12
N LEU A 219 3.15 10.27 -16.01
CA LEU A 219 1.85 10.95 -15.93
C LEU A 219 2.09 12.36 -15.38
N SER A 220 1.62 13.38 -16.10
CA SER A 220 1.48 14.72 -15.55
C SER A 220 0.19 14.80 -14.73
N ILE A 221 0.27 15.34 -13.52
CA ILE A 221 -0.89 15.67 -12.70
C ILE A 221 -1.13 17.16 -12.91
N GLU A 222 -2.24 17.50 -13.57
CA GLU A 222 -2.73 18.87 -13.69
C GLU A 222 -3.62 19.25 -12.50
#